data_AF-A9U771-F1
#
_entry.id   AF-A9U771-F1
#
_cell.length_a   1.000
_cell.length_b   1.000
_cell.length_c   1.000
_cell.angle_alpha   90.00
_cell.angle_beta   90.00
_cell.angle_gamma   90.00
#
_symmetry.space_group_name_H-M   'P 1'
#
loop_
_entity.id
_entity.type
_entity.pdbx_description
1 polymer ?
#
loop_
_entity_poly.entity_id
_entity_poly.type
_entity_poly.pdbx_seq_one_letter_code
_entity_poly.pdbx_strand_id
1 'polypeptide(L)'
;MGPARFITLATLLLAVLAAGVVFTKGFNYSIDFTGGTAYTLRTGPEVGVDTLRRFLETKGFPAKEAVITQVQAPTADYREFSVKLPPLPDAKRLELERLLGAELRATVLTSETVGPAIGSELRRNAVMAVLVGLGLILIYVAFRFDWTFGVASVLAVAHDVAIVAGMYSLLGLEFSIPTIAALLTIVGYSINDSIVVSDRIRENQKLLRGVPYREMVNRSINQTLSRTTSLKVGVILPLSGASAVSGKAALNGIQLAADEVNTAGKVRLELVVVDDGTDAAKAVPAFTKLMTVDKVDIVIGGLASGVTFALSGPVKQYGPLFLAIGAASSVVEQAFEGYPLLFHYHPWDYHNVAAALQFFQYLNREHGARKVAILYEDGPFGSAGIGVYKQQLEKLGYQVQAEPFKAGSGQFTAILTRFRAFAPDILYWIGYDVDALPIATQARQ
;
A
#
# COMPACT_ATOMS: atom_id res chain seq x y z
N MET A 1 8.40 27.95 11.26
CA MET A 1 7.32 27.95 12.28
C MET A 1 6.33 29.13 12.16
N GLY A 2 6.20 29.77 10.99
CA GLY A 2 5.21 30.84 10.79
C GLY A 2 3.75 30.42 11.08
N PRO A 3 3.25 29.29 10.53
CA PRO A 3 1.83 28.93 10.67
C PRO A 3 1.48 28.20 11.97
N ALA A 4 2.44 27.64 12.70
CA ALA A 4 2.18 26.75 13.84
C ALA A 4 1.28 27.38 14.91
N ARG A 5 1.51 28.66 15.23
CA ARG A 5 0.68 29.39 16.21
C ARG A 5 -0.77 29.57 15.76
N PHE A 6 -0.98 29.81 14.47
CA PHE A 6 -2.32 29.96 13.89
C PHE A 6 -3.05 28.61 13.88
N ILE A 7 -2.35 27.53 13.53
CA ILE A 7 -2.89 26.17 13.55
C ILE A 7 -3.29 25.79 14.97
N THR A 8 -2.40 25.94 15.96
CA THR A 8 -2.71 25.62 17.37
C THR A 8 -3.90 26.41 17.88
N LEU A 9 -3.98 27.72 17.57
CA LEU A 9 -5.13 28.53 17.98
C LEU A 9 -6.43 28.06 17.32
N ALA A 10 -6.40 27.77 16.02
CA ALA A 10 -7.57 27.30 15.28
C ALA A 10 -8.07 25.95 15.79
N THR A 11 -7.17 24.99 16.05
CA THR A 11 -7.56 23.66 16.53
C THR A 11 -8.06 23.71 17.97
N LEU A 12 -7.45 24.53 18.84
CA LEU A 12 -7.96 24.77 20.19
C LEU A 12 -9.36 25.38 20.18
N LEU A 13 -9.61 26.38 19.33
CA LEU A 13 -10.95 26.95 19.15
C LEU A 13 -11.94 25.88 18.67
N LEU A 14 -11.52 25.03 17.73
CA LEU A 14 -12.35 23.95 17.22
C LEU A 14 -12.68 22.92 18.31
N ALA A 15 -11.73 22.55 19.17
CA ALA A 15 -11.95 21.66 20.31
C ALA A 15 -12.92 22.27 21.33
N VAL A 16 -12.79 23.57 21.63
CA VAL A 16 -13.72 24.27 22.55
C VAL A 16 -15.13 24.34 21.96
N LEU A 17 -15.25 24.68 20.68
CA LEU A 17 -16.54 24.69 19.98
C LEU A 17 -17.17 23.29 19.95
N ALA A 18 -16.36 22.27 19.63
CA ALA A 18 -16.77 20.87 19.63
C ALA A 18 -17.30 20.43 21.00
N ALA A 19 -16.57 20.75 22.08
CA ALA A 19 -17.03 20.50 23.45
C ALA A 19 -18.33 21.25 23.78
N GLY A 20 -18.47 22.50 23.31
CA GLY A 20 -19.71 23.28 23.45
C GLY A 20 -20.91 22.65 22.73
N VAL A 21 -20.70 22.08 21.53
CA VAL A 21 -21.74 21.33 20.80
C VAL A 21 -22.13 20.07 21.57
N VAL A 22 -21.16 19.31 22.09
CA VAL A 22 -21.46 18.14 22.94
C VAL A 22 -22.30 18.54 24.16
N PHE A 23 -21.93 19.64 24.83
CA PHE A 23 -22.63 20.08 26.03
C PHE A 23 -24.06 20.55 25.75
N THR A 24 -24.31 21.18 24.60
CA THR A 24 -25.63 21.74 24.25
C THR A 24 -26.55 20.75 23.55
N LYS A 25 -26.03 19.93 22.63
CA LYS A 25 -26.82 19.00 21.82
C LYS A 25 -26.81 17.57 22.36
N GLY A 26 -25.78 17.20 23.12
CA GLY A 26 -25.59 15.82 23.58
C GLY A 26 -25.18 14.86 22.47
N PHE A 27 -25.06 13.58 22.80
CA PHE A 27 -24.78 12.51 21.84
C PHE A 27 -26.06 11.78 21.42
N ASN A 28 -26.10 11.33 20.16
CA ASN A 28 -27.11 10.39 19.67
C ASN A 28 -26.72 8.97 20.07
N TYR A 29 -27.05 8.55 21.28
CA TYR A 29 -26.64 7.26 21.83
C TYR A 29 -27.28 6.06 21.10
N SER A 30 -26.54 4.96 21.00
CA SER A 30 -27.09 3.66 20.60
C SER A 30 -27.95 3.03 21.70
N ILE A 31 -28.68 1.97 21.34
CA ILE A 31 -29.45 1.18 22.31
C ILE A 31 -28.56 0.54 23.38
N ASP A 32 -27.26 0.42 23.14
CA ASP A 32 -26.27 -0.05 24.12
C ASP A 32 -26.24 0.84 25.38
N PHE A 33 -26.59 2.12 25.26
CA PHE A 33 -26.51 3.08 26.36
C PHE A 33 -27.88 3.57 26.84
N THR A 34 -28.88 3.58 25.96
CA THR A 34 -30.25 4.01 26.33
C THR A 34 -31.12 2.84 26.78
N GLY A 35 -30.77 1.61 26.40
CA GLY A 35 -31.72 0.51 26.32
C GLY A 35 -32.69 0.73 25.16
N GLY A 36 -33.24 -0.36 24.63
CA GLY A 36 -34.16 -0.31 23.48
C GLY A 36 -34.17 -1.58 22.66
N THR A 37 -35.01 -1.58 21.64
CA THR A 37 -35.04 -2.59 20.59
C THR A 37 -34.60 -1.93 19.28
N ALA A 38 -33.56 -2.46 18.64
CA ALA A 38 -33.03 -1.95 17.38
C ALA A 38 -33.19 -2.99 16.27
N TYR A 39 -33.53 -2.52 15.08
CA TYR A 39 -33.61 -3.30 13.87
C TYR A 39 -32.75 -2.69 12.79
N THR A 40 -32.02 -3.53 12.06
CA THR A 40 -31.46 -3.17 10.76
C THR A 40 -32.33 -3.79 9.69
N LEU A 41 -32.94 -2.95 8.86
CA LEU A 41 -33.93 -3.35 7.87
C LEU A 41 -33.42 -3.01 6.48
N ARG A 42 -33.55 -3.95 5.53
CA ARG A 42 -33.39 -3.69 4.11
C ARG A 42 -34.73 -3.67 3.42
N THR A 43 -35.01 -2.63 2.64
CA THR A 43 -36.27 -2.43 1.93
C THR A 43 -36.02 -2.12 0.46
N GLY A 44 -37.10 -2.13 -0.34
CA GLY A 44 -37.07 -1.58 -1.70
C GLY A 44 -36.76 -0.08 -1.72
N PRO A 45 -36.32 0.46 -2.88
CA PRO A 45 -35.95 1.87 -3.04
C PRO A 45 -37.11 2.86 -2.84
N GLU A 46 -38.35 2.40 -2.92
CA GLU A 46 -39.57 3.18 -2.72
C GLU A 46 -39.88 3.50 -1.25
N VAL A 47 -39.30 2.76 -0.30
CA VAL A 47 -39.54 2.98 1.12
C VAL A 47 -38.65 4.11 1.64
N GLY A 48 -39.26 5.10 2.28
CA GLY A 48 -38.59 6.22 2.93
C GLY A 48 -38.79 6.22 4.45
N VAL A 49 -38.05 7.09 5.14
CA VAL A 49 -38.13 7.29 6.59
C VAL A 49 -39.57 7.59 7.04
N ASP A 50 -40.29 8.46 6.31
CA ASP A 50 -41.67 8.83 6.65
C ASP A 50 -42.66 7.68 6.47
N THR A 51 -42.39 6.76 5.54
CA THR A 51 -43.21 5.55 5.33
C THR A 51 -43.05 4.62 6.52
N LEU A 52 -41.81 4.38 6.97
CA LEU A 52 -41.53 3.57 8.15
C LEU A 52 -42.13 4.18 9.43
N ARG A 53 -42.02 5.51 9.61
CA ARG A 53 -42.60 6.18 10.77
C ARG A 53 -44.14 6.07 10.82
N ARG A 54 -44.82 6.32 9.70
CA ARG A 54 -46.28 6.15 9.60
C ARG A 54 -46.72 4.71 9.79
N PHE A 55 -45.93 3.75 9.29
CA PHE A 55 -46.18 2.34 9.49
C PHE A 55 -46.15 1.96 10.98
N LEU A 56 -45.10 2.37 11.71
CA LEU A 56 -45.00 2.14 13.15
C LEU A 56 -46.19 2.74 13.91
N GLU A 57 -46.59 3.97 13.57
CA GLU A 57 -47.71 4.66 14.21
C GLU A 57 -49.04 3.93 13.97
N THR A 58 -49.30 3.55 12.72
CA THR A 58 -50.54 2.85 12.31
C THR A 58 -50.66 1.47 12.98
N LYS A 59 -49.53 0.79 13.22
CA LYS A 59 -49.48 -0.54 13.84
C LYS A 59 -49.38 -0.48 15.37
N GLY A 60 -49.45 0.71 15.97
CA GLY A 60 -49.45 0.90 17.43
C GLY A 60 -48.08 0.69 18.10
N PHE A 61 -47.00 0.85 17.35
CA PHE A 61 -45.64 0.91 17.88
C PHE A 61 -45.26 2.37 18.23
N PRO A 62 -44.31 2.60 19.15
CA PRO A 62 -43.96 3.93 19.63
C PRO A 62 -43.18 4.76 18.59
N ALA A 63 -43.87 5.17 17.52
CA ALA A 63 -43.29 5.88 16.37
C ALA A 63 -42.72 7.27 16.71
N LYS A 64 -43.26 7.93 17.74
CA LYS A 64 -42.78 9.24 18.23
C LYS A 64 -41.42 9.15 18.92
N GLU A 65 -41.15 8.03 19.55
CA GLU A 65 -39.87 7.74 20.22
C GLU A 65 -38.91 7.01 19.27
N ALA A 66 -39.38 6.64 18.08
CA ALA A 66 -38.58 5.91 17.10
C ALA A 66 -37.53 6.82 16.43
N VAL A 67 -36.26 6.43 16.58
CA VAL A 67 -35.15 7.02 15.83
C VAL A 67 -34.92 6.17 14.59
N ILE A 68 -35.21 6.74 13.42
CA ILE A 68 -35.08 6.06 12.12
C ILE A 68 -33.99 6.77 11.33
N THR A 69 -32.90 6.06 11.08
CA THR A 69 -31.75 6.58 10.31
C THR A 69 -31.59 5.77 9.04
N GLN A 70 -31.57 6.43 7.89
CA GLN A 70 -31.23 5.78 6.63
C GLN A 70 -29.72 5.63 6.52
N VAL A 71 -29.25 4.40 6.31
CA VAL A 71 -27.84 4.09 6.06
C VAL A 71 -27.59 4.28 4.57
N GLN A 72 -26.60 5.09 4.22
CA GLN A 72 -26.30 5.40 2.82
C GLN A 72 -25.65 4.20 2.12
N ALA A 73 -26.32 3.69 1.09
CA ALA A 73 -25.78 2.75 0.10
C ALA A 73 -25.97 3.36 -1.30
N PRO A 74 -25.11 4.32 -1.73
CA PRO A 74 -25.37 5.18 -2.89
C PRO A 74 -25.52 4.44 -4.23
N THR A 75 -25.02 3.21 -4.32
CA THR A 75 -24.98 2.40 -5.55
C THR A 75 -25.83 1.13 -5.47
N ALA A 76 -26.69 0.99 -4.45
CA ALA A 76 -27.49 -0.21 -4.23
C ALA A 76 -28.95 -0.01 -4.65
N ASP A 77 -29.54 -1.03 -5.28
CA ASP A 77 -30.97 -1.08 -5.64
C ASP A 77 -31.89 -1.33 -4.42
N TYR A 78 -31.40 -1.12 -3.20
CA TYR A 78 -32.13 -1.24 -1.96
C TYR A 78 -31.79 -0.09 -1.02
N ARG A 79 -32.67 0.15 -0.04
CA ARG A 79 -32.39 1.07 1.06
C ARG A 79 -32.23 0.29 2.34
N GLU A 80 -31.30 0.74 3.18
CA GLU A 80 -31.07 0.17 4.49
C GLU A 80 -31.39 1.20 5.57
N PHE A 81 -32.07 0.76 6.62
CA PHE A 81 -32.55 1.60 7.71
C PHE A 81 -32.17 0.98 9.05
N SER A 82 -31.65 1.82 9.94
CA SER A 82 -31.58 1.53 11.37
C SER A 82 -32.82 2.12 12.06
N VAL A 83 -33.64 1.26 12.65
CA VAL A 83 -34.86 1.63 13.38
C VAL A 83 -34.67 1.29 14.84
N LYS A 84 -34.64 2.30 15.70
CA LYS A 84 -34.52 2.13 17.16
C LYS A 84 -35.81 2.53 17.83
N LEU A 85 -36.26 1.67 18.75
CA LEU A 85 -37.47 1.83 19.52
C LEU A 85 -37.14 1.69 21.01
N PRO A 86 -37.98 2.24 21.91
CA PRO A 86 -37.99 1.84 23.31
C PRO A 86 -38.06 0.32 23.47
N PRO A 87 -37.62 -0.24 24.61
CA PRO A 87 -37.63 -1.68 24.82
C PRO A 87 -39.02 -2.27 24.59
N LEU A 88 -39.12 -3.20 23.63
CA LEU A 88 -40.37 -3.89 23.33
C LEU A 88 -40.40 -5.26 24.02
N PRO A 89 -41.57 -5.69 24.54
CA PRO A 89 -41.76 -7.09 24.93
C PRO A 89 -41.55 -8.04 23.74
N ASP A 90 -41.07 -9.25 23.98
CA ASP A 90 -40.76 -10.22 22.91
C ASP A 90 -41.92 -10.50 21.96
N ALA A 91 -43.16 -10.57 22.48
CA ALA A 91 -44.35 -10.75 21.65
C ALA A 91 -44.55 -9.61 20.64
N LYS A 92 -44.30 -8.37 21.06
CA LYS A 92 -44.39 -7.17 20.22
C LYS A 92 -43.23 -7.09 19.22
N ARG A 93 -42.04 -7.55 19.62
CA ARG A 93 -40.85 -7.63 18.75
C ARG A 93 -41.08 -8.57 17.57
N LEU A 94 -41.58 -9.78 17.85
CA LEU A 94 -41.89 -10.78 16.83
C LEU A 94 -43.07 -10.34 15.94
N GLU A 95 -44.08 -9.70 16.53
CA GLU A 95 -45.18 -9.09 15.77
C GLU A 95 -44.67 -8.05 14.78
N LEU A 96 -43.77 -7.15 15.20
CA LEU A 96 -43.19 -6.13 14.35
C LEU A 96 -42.39 -6.72 13.19
N GLU A 97 -41.51 -7.69 13.45
CA GLU A 97 -40.72 -8.37 12.41
C GLU A 97 -41.62 -9.00 11.35
N ARG A 98 -42.69 -9.67 11.77
CA ARG A 98 -43.66 -10.28 10.87
C ARG A 98 -44.38 -9.23 10.01
N LEU A 99 -44.81 -8.12 10.61
CA LEU A 99 -45.51 -7.04 9.90
C LEU A 99 -44.57 -6.31 8.91
N LEU A 100 -43.31 -6.08 9.29
CA LEU A 100 -42.29 -5.48 8.43
C LEU A 100 -42.06 -6.31 7.15
N GLY A 101 -41.94 -7.63 7.29
CA GLY A 101 -41.81 -8.53 6.16
C GLY A 101 -43.07 -8.61 5.30
N ALA A 102 -44.25 -8.72 5.92
CA ALA A 102 -45.51 -8.92 5.20
C ALA A 102 -45.99 -7.68 4.43
N GLU A 103 -45.86 -6.49 5.01
CA GLU A 103 -46.47 -5.27 4.47
C GLU A 103 -45.48 -4.32 3.79
N LEU A 104 -44.23 -4.29 4.25
CA LEU A 104 -43.18 -3.43 3.66
C LEU A 104 -42.17 -4.21 2.82
N ARG A 105 -42.34 -5.54 2.69
CA ARG A 105 -41.36 -6.43 2.04
C ARG A 105 -39.93 -6.21 2.59
N ALA A 106 -39.83 -5.81 3.85
CA ALA A 106 -38.58 -5.50 4.49
C ALA A 106 -37.89 -6.80 4.94
N THR A 107 -36.60 -6.92 4.64
CA THR A 107 -35.76 -7.99 5.20
C THR A 107 -35.12 -7.48 6.47
N VAL A 108 -35.44 -8.08 7.61
CA VAL A 108 -34.78 -7.78 8.89
C VAL A 108 -33.42 -8.46 8.88
N LEU A 109 -32.35 -7.66 8.83
CA LEU A 109 -30.98 -8.15 8.84
C LEU A 109 -30.52 -8.48 10.26
N THR A 110 -30.81 -7.58 11.21
CA THR A 110 -30.52 -7.76 12.63
C THR A 110 -31.68 -7.25 13.49
N SER A 111 -31.87 -7.89 14.65
CA SER A 111 -32.86 -7.55 15.67
C SER A 111 -32.20 -7.73 17.03
N GLU A 112 -31.98 -6.62 17.72
CA GLU A 112 -31.25 -6.58 18.99
C GLU A 112 -32.10 -5.90 20.04
N THR A 113 -31.97 -6.31 21.30
CA THR A 113 -32.65 -5.66 22.42
C THR A 113 -31.72 -5.59 23.62
N VAL A 114 -31.64 -4.39 24.20
CA VAL A 114 -30.86 -4.11 25.40
C VAL A 114 -31.79 -3.56 26.48
N GLY A 115 -31.74 -4.16 27.67
CA GLY A 115 -32.53 -3.70 28.82
C GLY A 115 -32.03 -2.33 29.33
N PRO A 116 -32.92 -1.43 29.81
CA PRO A 116 -32.52 -0.12 30.33
C PRO A 116 -31.49 -0.16 31.46
N ALA A 117 -31.59 -1.14 32.35
CA ALA A 117 -30.64 -1.33 33.44
C ALA A 117 -29.23 -1.62 32.90
N ILE A 118 -29.12 -2.59 31.99
CA ILE A 118 -27.87 -2.97 31.33
C ILE A 118 -27.29 -1.78 30.55
N GLY A 119 -28.13 -1.04 29.82
CA GLY A 119 -27.66 0.10 29.04
C GLY A 119 -27.11 1.24 29.91
N SER A 120 -27.79 1.54 31.02
CA SER A 120 -27.32 2.56 31.98
C SER A 120 -25.99 2.17 32.65
N GLU A 121 -25.82 0.87 32.94
CA GLU A 121 -24.59 0.31 33.51
C GLU A 121 -23.45 0.34 32.49
N LEU A 122 -23.70 -0.09 31.25
CA LEU A 122 -22.74 -0.02 30.15
C LEU A 122 -22.26 1.41 29.92
N ARG A 123 -23.17 2.39 29.92
CA ARG A 123 -22.82 3.81 29.79
C ARG A 123 -21.89 4.27 30.91
N ARG A 124 -22.23 3.96 32.18
CA ARG A 124 -21.40 4.35 33.33
C ARG A 124 -20.03 3.70 33.26
N ASN A 125 -19.98 2.41 32.96
CA ASN A 125 -18.74 1.65 32.87
C ASN A 125 -17.85 2.16 31.74
N ALA A 126 -18.43 2.54 30.60
CA ALA A 126 -17.67 3.08 29.48
C ALA A 126 -17.08 4.46 29.78
N VAL A 127 -17.85 5.37 30.40
CA VAL A 127 -17.33 6.67 30.86
C VAL A 127 -16.22 6.48 31.88
N MET A 128 -16.41 5.57 32.84
CA MET A 128 -15.38 5.26 33.84
C MET A 128 -14.13 4.65 33.22
N ALA A 129 -14.26 3.75 32.24
CA ALA A 129 -13.13 3.14 31.54
C ALA A 129 -12.26 4.18 30.83
N VAL A 130 -12.89 5.17 30.16
CA VAL A 130 -12.16 6.28 29.53
C VAL A 130 -11.43 7.13 30.57
N LEU A 131 -12.12 7.54 31.64
CA LEU A 131 -11.52 8.38 32.68
C LEU A 131 -10.37 7.69 33.42
N VAL A 132 -10.56 6.42 33.81
CA VAL A 132 -9.54 5.61 34.47
C VAL A 132 -8.36 5.36 33.52
N GLY A 133 -8.63 5.03 32.25
CA GLY A 133 -7.60 4.84 31.22
C GLY A 133 -6.74 6.09 31.03
N LEU A 134 -7.36 7.26 30.87
CA LEU A 134 -6.64 8.54 30.79
C LEU A 134 -5.83 8.84 32.05
N GLY A 135 -6.38 8.55 33.23
CA GLY A 135 -5.68 8.71 34.51
C GLY A 135 -4.46 7.80 34.64
N LEU A 136 -4.58 6.52 34.31
CA LEU A 136 -3.47 5.55 34.34
C LEU A 136 -2.37 5.93 33.35
N ILE A 137 -2.76 6.40 32.17
CA ILE A 137 -1.84 6.93 31.18
C ILE A 137 -1.09 8.16 31.71
N LEU A 138 -1.80 9.13 32.32
CA LEU A 138 -1.19 10.31 32.93
C LEU A 138 -0.17 9.90 33.99
N ILE A 139 -0.55 9.00 34.89
CA ILE A 139 0.33 8.47 35.94
C ILE A 139 1.57 7.83 35.30
N TYR A 140 1.39 6.94 34.32
CA TYR A 140 2.50 6.28 33.65
C TYR A 140 3.46 7.29 32.99
N VAL A 141 2.94 8.24 32.21
CA VAL A 141 3.78 9.23 31.53
C VAL A 141 4.43 10.17 32.53
N ALA A 142 3.74 10.56 33.60
CA ALA A 142 4.27 11.39 34.69
C ALA A 142 5.43 10.72 35.46
N PHE A 143 5.38 9.40 35.66
CA PHE A 143 6.48 8.66 36.28
C PHE A 143 7.61 8.34 35.30
N ARG A 144 7.28 8.08 34.03
CA ARG A 144 8.24 7.66 33.00
C ARG A 144 8.99 8.82 32.34
N PHE A 145 8.37 10.00 32.29
CA PHE A 145 8.86 11.23 31.66
C PHE A 145 8.72 12.43 32.61
N ASP A 146 9.25 13.59 32.23
CA ASP A 146 9.04 14.81 33.02
C ASP A 146 7.55 15.18 33.06
N TRP A 147 7.07 15.57 34.24
CA TRP A 147 5.66 15.90 34.50
C TRP A 147 5.05 16.88 33.48
N THR A 148 5.86 17.83 32.98
CA THR A 148 5.45 18.79 31.95
C THR A 148 5.04 18.14 30.63
N PHE A 149 5.77 17.10 30.20
CA PHE A 149 5.42 16.34 28.98
C PHE A 149 4.20 15.46 29.20
N GLY A 150 4.03 14.92 30.40
CA GLY A 150 2.84 14.16 30.79
C GLY A 150 1.56 14.99 30.67
N VAL A 151 1.53 16.16 31.30
CA VAL A 151 0.38 17.07 31.23
C VAL A 151 0.13 17.54 29.79
N ALA A 152 1.18 17.90 29.04
CA ALA A 152 1.05 18.33 27.65
C ALA A 152 0.45 17.23 26.75
N SER A 153 0.89 15.98 26.91
CA SER A 153 0.38 14.84 26.13
C SER A 153 -1.10 14.58 26.42
N VAL A 154 -1.51 14.67 27.68
CA VAL A 154 -2.92 14.47 28.07
C VAL A 154 -3.81 15.58 27.50
N LEU A 155 -3.36 16.83 27.54
CA LEU A 155 -4.10 17.95 26.95
C LEU A 155 -4.25 17.81 25.44
N ALA A 156 -3.20 17.36 24.74
CA ALA A 156 -3.26 17.10 23.30
C ALA A 156 -4.26 15.98 22.95
N VAL A 157 -4.23 14.88 23.70
CA VAL A 157 -5.17 13.78 23.52
C VAL A 157 -6.61 14.21 23.83
N ALA A 158 -6.82 14.97 24.91
CA ALA A 158 -8.15 15.48 25.26
C ALA A 158 -8.70 16.42 24.18
N HIS A 159 -7.84 17.22 23.56
CA HIS A 159 -8.18 18.04 22.39
C HIS A 159 -8.66 17.18 21.22
N ASP A 160 -7.92 16.14 20.84
CA ASP A 160 -8.28 15.28 19.70
C ASP A 160 -9.62 14.55 19.95
N VAL A 161 -9.79 14.02 21.16
CA VAL A 161 -11.04 13.35 21.58
C VAL A 161 -12.21 14.33 21.58
N ALA A 162 -12.03 15.56 22.07
CA ALA A 162 -13.08 16.58 22.09
C ALA A 162 -13.56 16.92 20.68
N ILE A 163 -12.63 17.05 19.72
CA ILE A 163 -12.95 17.31 18.32
C ILE A 163 -13.78 16.18 17.72
N VAL A 164 -13.33 14.92 17.86
CA VAL A 164 -14.04 13.77 17.30
C VAL A 164 -15.40 13.61 17.96
N ALA A 165 -15.47 13.73 19.28
CA ALA A 165 -16.73 13.68 20.02
C ALA A 165 -17.71 14.80 19.58
N GLY A 166 -17.23 16.04 19.44
CA GLY A 166 -18.06 17.13 18.94
C GLY A 166 -18.53 16.94 17.50
N MET A 167 -17.74 16.30 16.64
CA MET A 167 -18.19 15.92 15.29
C MET A 167 -19.33 14.90 15.34
N TYR A 168 -19.25 13.88 16.22
CA TYR A 168 -20.35 12.94 16.42
C TYR A 168 -21.63 13.65 16.89
N SER A 169 -21.51 14.55 17.87
CA SER A 169 -22.64 15.34 18.35
C SER A 169 -23.21 16.27 17.26
N LEU A 170 -22.34 17.03 16.57
CA LEU A 170 -22.72 18.00 15.55
C LEU A 170 -23.47 17.35 14.40
N LEU A 171 -22.94 16.25 13.87
CA LEU A 171 -23.51 15.50 12.75
C LEU A 171 -24.66 14.58 13.18
N GLY A 172 -24.88 14.38 14.48
CA GLY A 172 -25.88 13.45 15.00
C GLY A 172 -25.54 11.98 14.70
N LEU A 173 -24.26 11.68 14.54
CA LEU A 173 -23.79 10.30 14.34
C LEU A 173 -24.06 9.46 15.58
N GLU A 174 -24.31 8.19 15.35
CA GLU A 174 -24.59 7.24 16.40
C GLU A 174 -23.37 7.01 17.32
N PHE A 175 -23.57 7.18 18.62
CA PHE A 175 -22.57 6.96 19.65
C PHE A 175 -22.81 5.61 20.33
N SER A 176 -22.01 4.61 19.96
CA SER A 176 -22.13 3.20 20.39
C SER A 176 -20.86 2.69 21.08
N ILE A 177 -20.87 1.45 21.57
CA ILE A 177 -19.67 0.81 22.14
C ILE A 177 -18.50 0.79 21.12
N PRO A 178 -18.70 0.43 19.84
CA PRO A 178 -17.68 0.59 18.80
C PRO A 178 -17.12 2.02 18.68
N THR A 179 -17.96 3.04 18.82
CA THR A 179 -17.49 4.44 18.82
C THR A 179 -16.53 4.71 19.97
N ILE A 180 -16.81 4.17 21.16
CA ILE A 180 -15.89 4.30 22.32
C ILE A 180 -14.58 3.56 22.06
N ALA A 181 -14.62 2.36 21.49
CA ALA A 181 -13.42 1.63 21.12
C ALA A 181 -12.58 2.40 20.09
N ALA A 182 -13.21 3.04 19.11
CA ALA A 182 -12.55 3.90 18.14
C ALA A 182 -11.91 5.14 18.82
N LEU A 183 -12.61 5.80 19.73
CA LEU A 183 -12.06 6.92 20.51
C LEU A 183 -10.84 6.50 21.35
N LEU A 184 -10.92 5.37 22.06
CA LEU A 184 -9.79 4.82 22.82
C LEU A 184 -8.60 4.46 21.93
N THR A 185 -8.88 3.98 20.71
CA THR A 185 -7.85 3.68 19.71
C THR A 185 -7.15 4.96 19.24
N ILE A 186 -7.91 6.03 18.97
CA ILE A 186 -7.36 7.35 18.62
C ILE A 186 -6.48 7.88 19.76
N VAL A 187 -6.94 7.76 21.02
CA VAL A 187 -6.14 8.11 22.21
C VAL A 187 -4.81 7.36 22.21
N GLY A 188 -4.81 6.05 21.95
CA GLY A 188 -3.60 5.23 21.92
C GLY A 188 -2.61 5.64 20.83
N TYR A 189 -3.09 5.93 19.62
CA TYR A 189 -2.23 6.42 18.54
C TYR A 189 -1.70 7.83 18.80
N SER A 190 -2.57 8.77 19.21
CA SER A 190 -2.20 10.18 19.48
C SER A 190 -1.17 10.31 20.60
N ILE A 191 -1.31 9.49 21.66
CA ILE A 191 -0.34 9.54 22.75
C ILE A 191 1.02 8.93 22.39
N ASN A 192 1.04 7.88 21.57
CA ASN A 192 2.30 7.28 21.13
C ASN A 192 3.18 8.31 20.41
N ASP A 193 2.58 9.13 19.55
CA ASP A 193 3.29 10.22 18.86
C ASP A 193 3.81 11.26 19.86
N SER A 194 2.99 11.66 20.82
CA SER A 194 3.38 12.61 21.88
C SER A 194 4.57 12.10 22.72
N ILE A 195 4.60 10.79 22.99
CA ILE A 195 5.71 10.14 23.71
C ILE A 195 7.00 10.18 22.88
N VAL A 196 6.93 9.83 21.59
CA VAL A 196 8.10 9.83 20.69
C VAL A 196 8.70 11.24 20.56
N VAL A 197 7.86 12.26 20.39
CA VAL A 197 8.30 13.67 20.35
C VAL A 197 8.94 14.08 21.68
N SER A 198 8.31 13.74 22.80
CA SER A 198 8.81 14.08 24.13
C SER A 198 10.15 13.43 24.43
N ASP A 199 10.33 12.16 24.06
CA ASP A 199 11.60 11.45 24.22
C ASP A 199 12.72 12.09 23.39
N ARG A 200 12.41 12.47 22.14
CA ARG A 200 13.38 13.19 21.28
C ARG A 200 13.75 14.55 21.84
N ILE A 201 12.81 15.29 22.44
CA ILE A 201 13.11 16.55 23.12
C ILE A 201 14.08 16.30 24.29
N ARG A 202 13.85 15.28 25.12
CA ARG A 202 14.75 14.94 26.25
C ARG A 202 16.14 14.49 25.80
N GLU A 203 16.24 13.74 24.72
CA GLU A 203 17.51 13.36 24.12
C GLU A 203 18.28 14.60 23.63
N ASN A 204 17.61 15.48 22.89
CA ASN A 204 18.19 16.72 22.39
C ASN A 204 18.54 17.70 23.52
N GLN A 205 17.86 17.69 24.66
CA GLN A 205 18.27 18.46 25.84
C GLN A 205 19.67 18.05 26.32
N LYS A 206 20.04 16.77 26.21
CA LYS A 206 21.36 16.27 26.59
C LYS A 206 22.42 16.59 25.54
N LEU A 207 22.06 16.48 24.25
CA LEU A 207 22.98 16.60 23.10
C LEU A 207 23.20 18.05 22.65
N LEU A 208 22.15 18.88 22.65
CA LEU A 208 22.15 20.25 22.11
C LEU A 208 22.27 21.30 23.23
N ARG A 209 23.32 21.16 24.07
CA ARG A 209 23.58 22.12 25.16
C ARG A 209 23.84 23.52 24.59
N GLY A 210 23.21 24.54 25.17
CA GLY A 210 23.36 25.94 24.75
C GLY A 210 22.41 26.41 23.64
N VAL A 211 21.64 25.51 23.03
CA VAL A 211 20.58 25.88 22.06
C VAL A 211 19.34 26.35 22.82
N PRO A 212 18.68 27.46 22.43
CA PRO A 212 17.43 27.91 23.05
C PRO A 212 16.38 26.80 23.06
N TYR A 213 15.67 26.62 24.19
CA TYR A 213 14.72 25.52 24.37
C TYR A 213 13.68 25.42 23.25
N ARG A 214 13.16 26.57 22.80
CA ARG A 214 12.20 26.62 21.68
C ARG A 214 12.79 26.07 20.37
N GLU A 215 14.03 26.41 20.07
CA GLU A 215 14.69 25.93 18.86
C GLU A 215 14.98 24.43 18.95
N MET A 216 15.41 23.96 20.12
CA MET A 216 15.61 22.54 20.40
C MET A 216 14.30 21.74 20.25
N VAL A 217 13.19 22.23 20.78
CA VAL A 217 11.86 21.60 20.61
C VAL A 217 11.48 21.54 19.13
N ASN A 218 11.68 22.62 18.37
CA ASN A 218 11.39 22.64 16.94
C ASN A 218 12.23 21.63 16.16
N ARG A 219 13.52 21.53 16.46
CA ARG A 219 14.41 20.52 15.86
C ARG A 219 13.94 19.12 16.20
N SER A 220 13.54 18.88 17.45
CA SER A 220 13.04 17.57 17.91
C SER A 220 11.76 17.18 17.16
N ILE A 221 10.79 18.10 17.05
CA ILE A 221 9.56 17.88 16.28
C ILE A 221 9.90 17.56 14.83
N ASN A 222 10.77 18.35 14.17
CA ASN A 222 11.17 18.10 12.79
C ASN A 222 11.89 16.76 12.59
N GLN A 223 12.72 16.34 13.54
CA GLN A 223 13.38 15.03 13.51
C GLN A 223 12.37 13.87 13.64
N THR A 224 11.27 14.09 14.35
CA THR A 224 10.19 13.10 14.49
C THR A 224 9.14 13.19 13.38
N LEU A 225 9.10 14.29 12.60
CA LEU A 225 8.20 14.44 11.45
C LEU A 225 8.55 13.50 10.28
N SER A 226 9.82 13.05 10.16
CA SER A 226 10.24 12.08 9.15
C SER A 226 9.56 10.70 9.27
N ARG A 227 8.67 10.51 10.26
CA ARG A 227 7.98 9.25 10.52
C ARG A 227 6.59 9.13 9.88
N THR A 228 6.10 10.12 9.13
CA THR A 228 4.73 10.08 8.57
C THR A 228 4.62 9.85 7.07
N THR A 229 5.73 9.73 6.33
CA THR A 229 5.69 9.35 4.89
C THR A 229 6.70 8.25 4.61
N SER A 230 6.42 7.02 5.08
CA SER A 230 7.12 5.83 4.59
C SER A 230 6.75 5.65 3.12
N LEU A 231 7.73 5.74 2.22
CA LEU A 231 7.53 5.47 0.80
C LEU A 231 7.74 3.97 0.58
N LYS A 232 6.72 3.29 0.09
CA LYS A 232 6.80 1.86 -0.19
C LYS A 232 7.33 1.64 -1.59
N VAL A 233 8.45 0.93 -1.69
CA VAL A 233 9.10 0.60 -2.95
C VAL A 233 8.95 -0.89 -3.18
N GLY A 234 8.15 -1.27 -4.18
CA GLY A 234 8.07 -2.64 -4.66
C GLY A 234 9.34 -3.00 -5.41
N VAL A 235 9.95 -4.12 -5.06
CA VAL A 235 11.14 -4.64 -5.76
C VAL A 235 10.77 -6.00 -6.33
N ILE A 236 10.64 -6.08 -7.65
CA ILE A 236 10.31 -7.31 -8.38
C ILE A 236 11.52 -7.74 -9.22
N LEU A 237 12.20 -8.79 -8.78
CA LEU A 237 13.47 -9.26 -9.36
C LEU A 237 13.51 -10.79 -9.45
N PRO A 238 14.33 -11.36 -10.34
CA PRO A 238 14.57 -12.80 -10.39
C PRO A 238 15.49 -13.20 -9.24
N LEU A 239 14.92 -13.57 -8.10
CA LEU A 239 15.67 -14.12 -6.96
C LEU A 239 15.85 -15.64 -7.07
N SER A 240 15.07 -16.25 -7.96
CA SER A 240 15.22 -17.62 -8.47
C SER A 240 15.16 -17.64 -10.01
N GLY A 241 15.39 -18.82 -10.60
CA GLY A 241 15.37 -19.01 -12.05
C GLY A 241 16.68 -18.64 -12.74
N ALA A 242 16.60 -18.41 -14.05
CA ALA A 242 17.75 -18.28 -14.93
C ALA A 242 18.57 -16.99 -14.71
N SER A 243 18.00 -15.96 -14.07
CA SER A 243 18.71 -14.71 -13.77
C SER A 243 18.94 -14.49 -12.27
N ALA A 244 18.88 -15.57 -11.46
CA ALA A 244 18.93 -15.50 -10.00
C ALA A 244 20.18 -14.81 -9.44
N VAL A 245 21.34 -15.03 -10.08
CA VAL A 245 22.61 -14.45 -9.62
C VAL A 245 22.59 -12.94 -9.81
N SER A 246 22.26 -12.49 -11.02
CA SER A 246 22.07 -11.07 -11.34
C SER A 246 20.99 -10.40 -10.49
N GLY A 247 19.84 -11.04 -10.27
CA GLY A 247 18.75 -10.49 -9.45
C GLY A 247 19.12 -10.34 -7.98
N LYS A 248 19.87 -11.29 -7.39
CA LYS A 248 20.38 -11.15 -6.01
C LYS A 248 21.42 -10.03 -5.91
N ALA A 249 22.31 -9.89 -6.89
CA ALA A 249 23.28 -8.79 -6.92
C ALA A 249 22.57 -7.42 -7.00
N ALA A 250 21.54 -7.30 -7.85
CA ALA A 250 20.72 -6.11 -7.94
C ALA A 250 19.98 -5.81 -6.63
N LEU A 251 19.38 -6.81 -5.99
CA LEU A 251 18.71 -6.65 -4.69
C LEU A 251 19.67 -6.14 -3.61
N ASN A 252 20.88 -6.68 -3.53
CA ASN A 252 21.89 -6.23 -2.58
C ASN A 252 22.24 -4.74 -2.78
N GLY A 253 22.37 -4.31 -4.03
CA GLY A 253 22.62 -2.90 -4.37
C GLY A 253 21.44 -1.99 -3.99
N ILE A 254 20.21 -2.42 -4.24
CA ILE A 254 18.99 -1.70 -3.85
C ILE A 254 18.89 -1.59 -2.33
N GLN A 255 19.19 -2.66 -1.60
CA GLN A 255 19.16 -2.65 -0.14
C GLN A 255 20.19 -1.68 0.43
N LEU A 256 21.43 -1.70 -0.09
CA LEU A 256 22.47 -0.77 0.33
C LEU A 256 22.05 0.68 0.10
N ALA A 257 21.51 1.00 -1.07
CA ALA A 257 21.03 2.34 -1.39
C ALA A 257 19.85 2.75 -0.48
N ALA A 258 18.93 1.83 -0.19
CA ALA A 258 17.83 2.08 0.72
C ALA A 258 18.31 2.36 2.15
N ASP A 259 19.32 1.63 2.62
CA ASP A 259 19.93 1.82 3.94
C ASP A 259 20.64 3.18 4.05
N GLU A 260 21.34 3.62 3.00
CA GLU A 260 21.96 4.96 2.93
C GLU A 260 20.90 6.07 3.00
N VAL A 261 19.83 5.95 2.21
CA VAL A 261 18.73 6.93 2.20
C VAL A 261 18.02 6.98 3.56
N ASN A 262 17.73 5.81 4.13
CA ASN A 262 17.11 5.69 5.45
C ASN A 262 17.99 6.30 6.55
N THR A 263 19.30 6.07 6.50
CA THR A 263 20.27 6.62 7.45
C THR A 263 20.36 8.15 7.36
N ALA A 264 20.25 8.71 6.15
CA ALA A 264 20.24 10.16 5.95
C ALA A 264 18.98 10.85 6.54
N GLY A 265 17.92 10.11 6.85
CA GLY A 265 16.76 10.58 7.62
C GLY A 265 15.81 11.55 6.91
N LYS A 266 15.98 11.76 5.59
CA LYS A 266 15.13 12.65 4.78
C LYS A 266 13.80 12.01 4.37
N VAL A 267 13.83 10.73 4.01
CA VAL A 267 12.67 9.90 3.63
C VAL A 267 12.91 8.50 4.20
N ARG A 268 11.85 7.81 4.62
CA ARG A 268 11.92 6.40 4.98
C ARG A 268 11.46 5.54 3.80
N LEU A 269 12.35 4.74 3.25
CA LEU A 269 12.07 3.73 2.23
C LEU A 269 11.76 2.39 2.90
N GLU A 270 10.61 1.81 2.54
CA GLU A 270 10.20 0.46 2.92
C GLU A 270 10.19 -0.41 1.66
N LEU A 271 11.11 -1.38 1.59
CA LEU A 271 11.21 -2.27 0.45
C LEU A 271 10.23 -3.45 0.60
N VAL A 272 9.39 -3.68 -0.42
CA VAL A 272 8.54 -4.86 -0.53
C VAL A 272 9.09 -5.72 -1.66
N VAL A 273 9.86 -6.75 -1.30
CA VAL A 273 10.60 -7.58 -2.25
C VAL A 273 9.78 -8.80 -2.66
N VAL A 274 9.67 -9.05 -3.96
CA VAL A 274 9.03 -10.23 -4.54
C VAL A 274 9.91 -10.84 -5.62
N ASP A 275 9.87 -12.16 -5.72
CA ASP A 275 10.63 -12.94 -6.69
C ASP A 275 9.81 -13.19 -7.95
N ASP A 276 10.30 -12.76 -9.11
CA ASP A 276 9.66 -13.02 -10.41
C ASP A 276 10.08 -14.37 -11.04
N GLY A 277 11.12 -15.03 -10.51
CA GLY A 277 11.61 -16.32 -10.98
C GLY A 277 12.13 -16.34 -12.43
N THR A 278 12.37 -15.18 -13.05
CA THR A 278 12.56 -15.06 -14.51
C THR A 278 11.35 -15.63 -15.30
N ASP A 279 10.14 -15.57 -14.72
CA ASP A 279 8.93 -16.20 -15.25
C ASP A 279 7.75 -15.22 -15.26
N ALA A 280 7.21 -14.94 -16.44
CA ALA A 280 6.07 -14.02 -16.62
C ALA A 280 4.80 -14.47 -15.86
N ALA A 281 4.53 -15.79 -15.79
CA ALA A 281 3.36 -16.32 -15.11
C ALA A 281 3.42 -16.11 -13.59
N LYS A 282 4.63 -16.03 -13.03
CA LYS A 282 4.88 -15.70 -11.62
C LYS A 282 4.92 -14.19 -11.41
N ALA A 283 5.55 -13.46 -12.33
CA ALA A 283 5.77 -12.02 -12.21
C ALA A 283 4.48 -11.19 -12.22
N VAL A 284 3.54 -11.51 -13.12
CA VAL A 284 2.30 -10.71 -13.27
C VAL A 284 1.44 -10.74 -12.00
N PRO A 285 1.12 -11.90 -11.39
CA PRO A 285 0.41 -11.94 -10.11
C PRO A 285 1.18 -11.26 -8.97
N ALA A 286 2.51 -11.41 -8.91
CA ALA A 286 3.35 -10.76 -7.89
C ALA A 286 3.29 -9.24 -8.00
N PHE A 287 3.38 -8.70 -9.23
CA PHE A 287 3.20 -7.27 -9.49
C PHE A 287 1.79 -6.78 -9.11
N THR A 288 0.75 -7.53 -9.48
CA THR A 288 -0.63 -7.19 -9.09
C THR A 288 -0.79 -7.13 -7.58
N LYS A 289 -0.16 -8.04 -6.82
CA LYS A 289 -0.15 -8.00 -5.35
C LYS A 289 0.57 -6.75 -4.82
N LEU A 290 1.72 -6.39 -5.40
CA LEU A 290 2.45 -5.16 -5.03
C LEU A 290 1.55 -3.91 -5.15
N MET A 291 0.77 -3.83 -6.22
CA MET A 291 -0.12 -2.68 -6.47
C MET A 291 -1.39 -2.70 -5.63
N THR A 292 -2.03 -3.86 -5.48
CA THR A 292 -3.39 -3.94 -4.88
C THR A 292 -3.39 -4.21 -3.39
N VAL A 293 -2.47 -5.05 -2.91
CA VAL A 293 -2.39 -5.49 -1.51
C VAL A 293 -1.33 -4.68 -0.77
N ASP A 294 -0.11 -4.66 -1.29
CA ASP A 294 1.02 -4.02 -0.61
C ASP A 294 0.99 -2.49 -0.76
N LYS A 295 0.30 -2.00 -1.81
CA LYS A 295 0.07 -0.59 -2.16
C LYS A 295 1.37 0.19 -2.22
N VAL A 296 2.29 -0.26 -3.07
CA VAL A 296 3.58 0.39 -3.30
C VAL A 296 3.44 1.61 -4.21
N ASP A 297 4.27 2.63 -3.99
CA ASP A 297 4.27 3.90 -4.72
C ASP A 297 5.18 3.85 -5.95
N ILE A 298 6.30 3.14 -5.82
CA ILE A 298 7.34 2.98 -6.84
C ILE A 298 7.59 1.49 -7.02
N VAL A 299 7.86 1.05 -8.25
CA VAL A 299 8.31 -0.30 -8.53
C VAL A 299 9.68 -0.27 -9.21
N ILE A 300 10.65 -0.93 -8.60
CA ILE A 300 11.95 -1.24 -9.20
C ILE A 300 11.90 -2.69 -9.67
N GLY A 301 12.22 -2.93 -10.93
CA GLY A 301 12.23 -4.27 -11.48
C GLY A 301 12.68 -4.31 -12.93
N GLY A 302 12.09 -5.21 -13.69
CA GLY A 302 12.34 -5.31 -15.12
C GLY A 302 13.78 -5.68 -15.46
N LEU A 303 14.30 -6.73 -14.83
CA LEU A 303 15.65 -7.23 -15.10
C LEU A 303 15.70 -8.06 -16.39
N ALA A 304 14.75 -8.98 -16.58
CA ALA A 304 14.66 -9.82 -17.78
C ALA A 304 13.66 -9.22 -18.79
N SER A 305 14.06 -9.10 -20.06
CA SER A 305 13.21 -8.47 -21.10
C SER A 305 11.87 -9.18 -21.27
N GLY A 306 11.83 -10.52 -21.24
CA GLY A 306 10.58 -11.26 -21.41
C GLY A 306 9.57 -11.03 -20.28
N VAL A 307 10.04 -11.02 -19.04
CA VAL A 307 9.21 -10.68 -17.86
C VAL A 307 8.73 -9.24 -17.95
N THR A 308 9.62 -8.31 -18.30
CA THR A 308 9.31 -6.87 -18.38
C THR A 308 8.28 -6.58 -19.46
N PHE A 309 8.38 -7.25 -20.61
CA PHE A 309 7.36 -7.19 -21.67
C PHE A 309 5.98 -7.62 -21.14
N ALA A 310 5.91 -8.74 -20.41
CA ALA A 310 4.65 -9.22 -19.83
C ALA A 310 4.07 -8.27 -18.77
N LEU A 311 4.92 -7.52 -18.06
CA LEU A 311 4.50 -6.52 -17.08
C LEU A 311 4.00 -5.21 -17.71
N SER A 312 4.24 -4.95 -19.00
CA SER A 312 3.86 -3.68 -19.66
C SER A 312 2.38 -3.32 -19.51
N GLY A 313 1.48 -4.29 -19.73
CA GLY A 313 0.03 -4.10 -19.55
C GLY A 313 -0.36 -3.75 -18.11
N PRO A 314 -0.03 -4.60 -17.12
CA PRO A 314 -0.26 -4.30 -15.70
C PRO A 314 0.35 -2.97 -15.24
N VAL A 315 1.58 -2.64 -15.64
CA VAL A 315 2.22 -1.37 -15.27
C VAL A 315 1.45 -0.17 -15.82
N LYS A 316 1.02 -0.22 -17.09
CA LYS A 316 0.16 0.83 -17.67
C LYS A 316 -1.20 0.92 -16.97
N GLN A 317 -1.77 -0.22 -16.58
CA GLN A 317 -3.07 -0.29 -15.89
C GLN A 317 -3.02 0.35 -14.50
N TYR A 318 -2.00 0.03 -13.70
CA TYR A 318 -1.91 0.48 -12.31
C TYR A 318 -1.15 1.80 -12.13
N GLY A 319 -0.35 2.22 -13.11
CA GLY A 319 0.27 3.55 -13.15
C GLY A 319 1.38 3.86 -12.13
N PRO A 320 2.20 2.92 -11.61
CA PRO A 320 3.30 3.28 -10.70
C PRO A 320 4.43 4.02 -11.43
N LEU A 321 5.31 4.69 -10.69
CA LEU A 321 6.64 4.96 -11.26
C LEU A 321 7.37 3.61 -11.41
N PHE A 322 7.71 3.23 -12.64
CA PHE A 322 8.37 1.95 -12.94
C PHE A 322 9.81 2.18 -13.37
N LEU A 323 10.75 1.74 -12.54
CA LEU A 323 12.19 1.77 -12.83
C LEU A 323 12.65 0.39 -13.34
N ALA A 324 12.83 0.29 -14.65
CA ALA A 324 13.35 -0.90 -15.32
C ALA A 324 14.89 -0.90 -15.32
N ILE A 325 15.50 -1.90 -14.69
CA ILE A 325 16.95 -1.90 -14.40
C ILE A 325 17.79 -2.81 -15.30
N GLY A 326 17.20 -3.70 -16.10
CA GLY A 326 17.97 -4.65 -16.92
C GLY A 326 17.42 -4.98 -18.29
N ALA A 327 16.10 -4.89 -18.50
CA ALA A 327 15.48 -5.22 -19.79
C ALA A 327 16.10 -4.39 -20.92
N ALA A 328 16.62 -5.05 -21.95
CA ALA A 328 17.33 -4.38 -23.03
C ALA A 328 16.59 -4.42 -24.37
N SER A 329 15.47 -5.14 -24.47
CA SER A 329 14.80 -5.35 -25.76
C SER A 329 14.05 -4.10 -26.23
N SER A 330 14.25 -3.70 -27.49
CA SER A 330 13.43 -2.65 -28.14
C SER A 330 11.94 -3.02 -28.21
N VAL A 331 11.60 -4.31 -28.17
CA VAL A 331 10.21 -4.77 -28.06
C VAL A 331 9.59 -4.37 -26.72
N VAL A 332 10.40 -4.34 -25.64
CA VAL A 332 9.95 -3.83 -24.34
C VAL A 332 9.76 -2.32 -24.42
N GLU A 333 10.69 -1.58 -25.01
CA GLU A 333 10.56 -0.13 -25.23
C GLU A 333 9.23 0.20 -25.94
N GLN A 334 8.95 -0.47 -27.06
CA GLN A 334 7.71 -0.32 -27.81
C GLN A 334 6.48 -0.71 -26.98
N ALA A 335 6.56 -1.80 -26.19
CA ALA A 335 5.45 -2.21 -25.33
C ALA A 335 5.10 -1.16 -24.26
N PHE A 336 6.06 -0.31 -23.86
CA PHE A 336 5.84 0.80 -22.94
C PHE A 336 5.53 2.14 -23.62
N GLU A 337 5.39 2.19 -24.95
CA GLU A 337 5.06 3.42 -25.67
C GLU A 337 3.81 4.11 -25.09
N GLY A 338 3.92 5.44 -24.92
CA GLY A 338 2.88 6.27 -24.32
C GLY A 338 2.79 6.23 -22.79
N TYR A 339 3.67 5.50 -22.09
CA TYR A 339 3.71 5.48 -20.63
C TYR A 339 4.76 6.45 -20.07
N PRO A 340 4.37 7.58 -19.45
CA PRO A 340 5.30 8.66 -19.08
C PRO A 340 6.13 8.37 -17.83
N LEU A 341 5.77 7.33 -17.06
CA LEU A 341 6.40 7.00 -15.78
C LEU A 341 7.34 5.78 -15.86
N LEU A 342 7.74 5.38 -17.07
CA LEU A 342 8.85 4.45 -17.25
C LEU A 342 10.18 5.20 -17.15
N PHE A 343 11.01 4.79 -16.21
CA PHE A 343 12.42 5.12 -16.17
C PHE A 343 13.23 3.87 -16.48
N HIS A 344 14.24 4.02 -17.31
CA HIS A 344 15.01 2.88 -17.83
C HIS A 344 16.50 3.17 -17.72
N TYR A 345 17.21 2.25 -17.08
CA TYR A 345 18.63 2.41 -16.75
C TYR A 345 19.57 1.75 -17.76
N HIS A 346 19.19 0.56 -18.27
CA HIS A 346 20.04 -0.24 -19.14
C HIS A 346 20.00 0.26 -20.59
N PRO A 347 21.07 0.18 -21.42
CA PRO A 347 20.95 0.52 -22.83
C PRO A 347 20.04 -0.45 -23.61
N TRP A 348 19.23 0.06 -24.53
CA TRP A 348 18.47 -0.79 -25.46
C TRP A 348 19.37 -1.58 -26.42
N ASP A 349 18.83 -2.67 -26.96
CA ASP A 349 19.49 -3.63 -27.85
C ASP A 349 20.17 -2.98 -29.04
N TYR A 350 19.57 -1.99 -29.69
CA TYR A 350 20.17 -1.28 -30.82
C TYR A 350 21.45 -0.50 -30.43
N HIS A 351 21.56 0.00 -29.20
CA HIS A 351 22.80 0.58 -28.69
C HIS A 351 23.88 -0.49 -28.47
N ASN A 352 23.48 -1.64 -27.92
CA ASN A 352 24.37 -2.79 -27.71
C ASN A 352 24.87 -3.35 -29.04
N VAL A 353 23.99 -3.47 -30.05
CA VAL A 353 24.32 -3.88 -31.42
C VAL A 353 25.33 -2.92 -32.03
N ALA A 354 25.08 -1.61 -31.95
CA ALA A 354 25.99 -0.60 -32.50
C ALA A 354 27.39 -0.70 -31.88
N ALA A 355 27.48 -0.87 -30.56
CA ALA A 355 28.75 -1.05 -29.86
C ALA A 355 29.45 -2.35 -30.26
N ALA A 356 28.73 -3.48 -30.29
CA ALA A 356 29.29 -4.77 -30.68
C ALA A 356 29.81 -4.77 -32.12
N LEU A 357 29.10 -4.13 -33.05
CA LEU A 357 29.52 -4.04 -34.46
C LEU A 357 30.87 -3.33 -34.63
N GLN A 358 31.20 -2.34 -33.80
CA GLN A 358 32.53 -1.71 -33.83
C GLN A 358 33.64 -2.72 -33.49
N PHE A 359 33.39 -3.60 -32.52
CA PHE A 359 34.33 -4.66 -32.17
C PHE A 359 34.46 -5.71 -33.29
N PHE A 360 33.36 -6.10 -33.92
CA PHE A 360 33.40 -7.00 -35.09
C PHE A 360 34.13 -6.38 -36.28
N GLN A 361 34.00 -5.07 -36.52
CA GLN A 361 34.77 -4.38 -37.55
C GLN A 361 36.28 -4.45 -37.29
N TYR A 362 36.69 -4.23 -36.04
CA TYR A 362 38.08 -4.36 -35.62
C TYR A 362 38.60 -5.80 -35.84
N LEU A 363 37.87 -6.83 -35.41
CA LEU A 363 38.27 -8.22 -35.60
C LEU A 363 38.36 -8.63 -37.08
N ASN A 364 37.47 -8.08 -37.93
CA ASN A 364 37.51 -8.35 -39.36
C ASN A 364 38.76 -7.75 -40.03
N ARG A 365 39.11 -6.51 -39.66
CA ARG A 365 40.22 -5.75 -40.26
C ARG A 365 41.57 -6.19 -39.74
N GLU A 366 41.71 -6.26 -38.42
CA GLU A 366 43.01 -6.46 -37.76
C GLU A 366 43.34 -7.95 -37.54
N HIS A 367 42.33 -8.81 -37.39
CA HIS A 367 42.51 -10.24 -37.10
C HIS A 367 42.03 -11.15 -38.23
N GLY A 368 41.51 -10.58 -39.32
CA GLY A 368 41.08 -11.35 -40.48
C GLY A 368 39.88 -12.27 -40.24
N ALA A 369 39.10 -12.07 -39.16
CA ALA A 369 37.94 -12.91 -38.86
C ALA A 369 36.85 -12.79 -39.94
N ARG A 370 36.24 -13.92 -40.33
CA ARG A 370 35.25 -14.03 -41.44
C ARG A 370 34.02 -14.85 -41.09
N LYS A 371 34.01 -15.63 -40.01
CA LYS A 371 32.88 -16.48 -39.62
C LYS A 371 32.46 -16.24 -38.17
N VAL A 372 31.18 -15.97 -37.96
CA VAL A 372 30.59 -15.75 -36.63
C VAL A 372 29.50 -16.78 -36.36
N ALA A 373 29.64 -17.50 -35.25
CA ALA A 373 28.55 -18.26 -34.65
C ALA A 373 27.89 -17.42 -33.56
N ILE A 374 26.58 -17.21 -33.63
CA ILE A 374 25.79 -16.49 -32.63
C ILE A 374 24.92 -17.49 -31.87
N LEU A 375 25.14 -17.61 -30.58
CA LEU A 375 24.34 -18.41 -29.67
C LEU A 375 23.45 -17.47 -28.85
N TYR A 376 22.13 -17.52 -29.05
CA TYR A 376 21.21 -16.56 -28.43
C TYR A 376 20.06 -17.22 -27.67
N GLU A 377 19.65 -16.61 -26.57
CA GLU A 377 18.51 -17.04 -25.77
C GLU A 377 17.19 -16.88 -26.56
N ASP A 378 16.36 -17.92 -26.55
CA ASP A 378 15.08 -18.00 -27.28
C ASP A 378 13.94 -17.27 -26.56
N GLY A 379 14.15 -15.97 -26.34
CA GLY A 379 13.22 -15.08 -25.66
C GLY A 379 13.39 -13.63 -26.10
N PRO A 380 12.56 -12.70 -25.60
CA PRO A 380 12.59 -11.31 -26.06
C PRO A 380 13.92 -10.58 -25.85
N PHE A 381 14.77 -11.07 -24.92
CA PHE A 381 16.11 -10.52 -24.72
C PHE A 381 17.06 -10.98 -25.84
N GLY A 382 17.21 -12.29 -26.03
CA GLY A 382 18.15 -12.82 -27.01
C GLY A 382 17.72 -12.60 -28.45
N SER A 383 16.42 -12.63 -28.76
CA SER A 383 15.91 -12.64 -30.15
C SER A 383 15.77 -11.26 -30.81
N ALA A 384 15.50 -10.19 -30.04
CA ALA A 384 15.08 -8.90 -30.58
C ALA A 384 16.10 -8.26 -31.56
N GLY A 385 17.39 -8.43 -31.28
CA GLY A 385 18.47 -7.87 -32.11
C GLY A 385 19.02 -8.79 -33.20
N ILE A 386 18.65 -10.08 -33.24
CA ILE A 386 19.39 -11.08 -34.04
C ILE A 386 19.30 -10.85 -35.54
N GLY A 387 18.12 -10.46 -36.04
CA GLY A 387 17.95 -10.12 -37.45
C GLY A 387 18.88 -8.97 -37.87
N VAL A 388 18.96 -7.93 -37.02
CA VAL A 388 19.83 -6.77 -37.26
C VAL A 388 21.30 -7.16 -37.17
N TYR A 389 21.70 -7.93 -36.13
CA TYR A 389 23.07 -8.45 -36.00
C TYR A 389 23.51 -9.21 -37.24
N LYS A 390 22.70 -10.19 -37.67
CA LYS A 390 23.01 -11.03 -38.82
C LYS A 390 23.20 -10.17 -40.08
N GLN A 391 22.23 -9.30 -40.37
CA GLN A 391 22.30 -8.44 -41.55
C GLN A 391 23.52 -7.50 -41.53
N GLN A 392 23.85 -6.91 -40.39
CA GLN A 392 24.98 -5.98 -40.28
C GLN A 392 26.33 -6.70 -40.34
N LEU A 393 26.46 -7.87 -39.73
CA LEU A 393 27.67 -8.68 -39.83
C LEU A 393 27.90 -9.20 -41.25
N GLU A 394 26.85 -9.62 -41.95
CA GLU A 394 26.94 -10.03 -43.36
C GLU A 394 27.41 -8.86 -44.25
N LYS A 395 26.93 -7.63 -44.01
CA LYS A 395 27.43 -6.41 -44.69
C LYS A 395 28.90 -6.11 -44.41
N LEU A 396 29.41 -6.52 -43.25
CA LEU A 396 30.83 -6.43 -42.89
C LEU A 396 31.66 -7.57 -43.49
N GLY A 397 31.06 -8.47 -44.27
CA GLY A 397 31.73 -9.58 -44.94
C GLY A 397 31.88 -10.83 -44.07
N TYR A 398 31.12 -10.95 -42.98
CA TYR A 398 31.07 -12.18 -42.19
C TYR A 398 30.07 -13.19 -42.77
N GLN A 399 30.40 -14.48 -42.70
CA GLN A 399 29.42 -15.57 -42.76
C GLN A 399 28.88 -15.79 -41.35
N VAL A 400 27.56 -15.86 -41.19
CA VAL A 400 26.91 -15.91 -39.88
C VAL A 400 26.03 -17.15 -39.75
N GLN A 401 26.24 -17.93 -38.69
CA GLN A 401 25.30 -18.95 -38.23
C GLN A 401 24.74 -18.52 -36.87
N ALA A 402 23.42 -18.43 -36.74
CA ALA A 402 22.76 -18.08 -35.48
C ALA A 402 21.86 -19.23 -35.03
N GLU A 403 21.96 -19.64 -33.77
CA GLU A 403 21.20 -20.75 -33.19
C GLU A 403 20.57 -20.33 -31.85
N PRO A 404 19.25 -20.54 -31.68
CA PRO A 404 18.57 -20.27 -30.42
C PRO A 404 18.86 -21.34 -29.37
N PHE A 405 18.71 -21.00 -28.09
CA PHE A 405 18.69 -21.95 -26.98
C PHE A 405 17.72 -21.52 -25.88
N LYS A 406 17.24 -22.50 -25.10
CA LYS A 406 16.44 -22.21 -23.90
C LYS A 406 17.37 -21.88 -22.72
N ALA A 407 17.18 -20.72 -22.11
CA ALA A 407 17.92 -20.29 -20.92
C ALA A 407 17.83 -21.32 -19.77
N GLY A 408 18.96 -21.55 -19.10
CA GLY A 408 19.08 -22.49 -18.00
C GLY A 408 18.95 -23.97 -18.39
N SER A 409 18.92 -24.31 -19.67
CA SER A 409 18.77 -25.71 -20.12
C SER A 409 19.98 -26.58 -19.81
N GLY A 410 21.18 -25.99 -19.73
CA GLY A 410 22.44 -26.70 -19.56
C GLY A 410 22.83 -27.59 -20.76
N GLN A 411 22.09 -27.54 -21.87
CA GLN A 411 22.23 -28.46 -23.00
C GLN A 411 22.65 -27.70 -24.26
N PHE A 412 23.95 -27.66 -24.54
CA PHE A 412 24.53 -26.89 -25.64
C PHE A 412 25.30 -27.76 -26.65
N THR A 413 25.65 -29.01 -26.31
CA THR A 413 26.48 -29.92 -27.11
C THR A 413 26.02 -30.04 -28.56
N ALA A 414 24.73 -30.22 -28.81
CA ALA A 414 24.21 -30.37 -30.18
C ALA A 414 24.40 -29.09 -31.01
N ILE A 415 24.18 -27.93 -30.40
CA ILE A 415 24.36 -26.62 -31.05
C ILE A 415 25.85 -26.38 -31.31
N LEU A 416 26.69 -26.61 -30.29
CA LEU A 416 28.15 -26.48 -30.39
C LEU A 416 28.76 -27.43 -31.43
N THR A 417 28.20 -28.64 -31.61
CA THR A 417 28.62 -29.57 -32.67
C THR A 417 28.34 -29.01 -34.06
N ARG A 418 27.18 -28.37 -34.26
CA ARG A 418 26.88 -27.67 -35.52
C ARG A 418 27.81 -26.48 -35.75
N PHE A 419 28.10 -25.69 -34.70
CA PHE A 419 29.08 -24.63 -34.81
C PHE A 419 30.48 -25.16 -35.11
N ARG A 420 30.90 -26.28 -34.53
CA ARG A 420 32.18 -26.91 -34.87
C ARG A 420 32.26 -27.27 -36.36
N ALA A 421 31.17 -27.78 -36.95
CA ALA A 421 31.10 -28.06 -38.38
C ALA A 421 31.16 -26.79 -39.24
N PHE A 422 30.59 -25.67 -38.76
CA PHE A 422 30.67 -24.37 -39.43
C PHE A 422 32.06 -23.72 -39.36
N ALA A 423 32.85 -24.10 -38.36
CA ALA A 423 34.20 -23.60 -38.08
C ALA A 423 34.25 -22.06 -37.95
N PRO A 424 33.55 -21.48 -36.94
CA PRO A 424 33.56 -20.05 -36.71
C PRO A 424 34.90 -19.56 -36.17
N ASP A 425 35.26 -18.34 -36.51
CA ASP A 425 36.37 -17.62 -35.89
C ASP A 425 35.94 -17.02 -34.54
N ILE A 426 34.66 -16.70 -34.41
CA ILE A 426 34.06 -16.04 -33.26
C ILE A 426 32.81 -16.78 -32.82
N LEU A 427 32.74 -17.16 -31.53
CA LEU A 427 31.49 -17.53 -30.87
C LEU A 427 30.99 -16.32 -30.07
N TYR A 428 29.87 -15.74 -30.49
CA TYR A 428 29.22 -14.62 -29.81
C TYR A 428 27.99 -15.11 -29.06
N TRP A 429 27.93 -14.84 -27.77
CA TRP A 429 26.88 -15.34 -26.89
C TRP A 429 26.00 -14.20 -26.38
N ILE A 430 24.68 -14.41 -26.44
CA ILE A 430 23.65 -13.48 -25.94
C ILE A 430 22.70 -14.29 -25.06
N GLY A 431 22.80 -14.14 -23.73
CA GLY A 431 21.98 -14.90 -22.80
C GLY A 431 22.20 -14.51 -21.35
N TYR A 432 21.75 -15.35 -20.41
CA TYR A 432 21.83 -15.09 -18.98
C TYR A 432 23.02 -15.81 -18.32
N ASP A 433 23.52 -15.23 -17.23
CA ASP A 433 24.68 -15.68 -16.46
C ASP A 433 24.74 -17.20 -16.18
N VAL A 434 23.60 -17.85 -15.92
CA VAL A 434 23.53 -19.30 -15.68
C VAL A 434 24.02 -20.17 -16.83
N ASP A 435 23.98 -19.66 -18.07
CA ASP A 435 24.33 -20.42 -19.28
C ASP A 435 25.82 -20.33 -19.61
N ALA A 436 26.51 -19.30 -19.11
CA ALA A 436 27.90 -19.01 -19.46
C ALA A 436 28.85 -20.18 -19.17
N LEU A 437 28.77 -20.74 -17.95
CA LEU A 437 29.68 -21.81 -17.52
C LEU A 437 29.41 -23.14 -18.24
N PRO A 438 28.15 -23.62 -18.38
CA PRO A 438 27.84 -24.78 -19.21
C PRO A 438 28.31 -24.61 -20.67
N ILE A 439 28.08 -23.45 -21.30
CA ILE A 439 28.53 -23.17 -22.66
C ILE A 439 30.06 -23.28 -22.75
N ALA A 440 30.78 -22.58 -21.86
CA ALA A 440 32.24 -22.60 -21.85
C ALA A 440 32.81 -24.01 -21.60
N THR A 441 32.17 -24.80 -20.73
CA THR A 441 32.60 -26.17 -20.41
C THR A 441 32.39 -27.10 -21.60
N GLN A 442 31.24 -27.03 -22.24
CA GLN A 442 30.90 -27.89 -23.38
C GLN A 442 31.64 -27.47 -24.65
N ALA A 443 31.96 -26.19 -24.82
CA ALA A 443 32.73 -25.70 -25.97
C ALA A 443 34.22 -26.13 -25.93
N ARG A 444 34.73 -26.50 -24.75
CA ARG A 444 36.09 -27.05 -24.58
C ARG A 444 36.21 -28.52 -24.96
N GLN A 445 35.09 -29.24 -24.98
CA GLN A 445 35.00 -30.66 -25.34
C GLN A 445 34.88 -30.79 -26.87
#